data_AF-A0A3S4F648-F1
#
_entry.id   AF-A0A3S4F648-F1
#
_cell.length_a   1.000
_cell.length_b   1.000
_cell.length_c   1.000
_cell.angle_alpha   90.00
_cell.angle_beta   90.00
_cell.angle_gamma   90.00
#
_symmetry.space_group_name_H-M   'P 1'
#
loop_
_entity.id
_entity.type
_entity.pdbx_description
1 polymer ?
#
loop_
_entity_poly.entity_id
_entity_poly.type
_entity_poly.pdbx_seq_one_letter_code
_entity_poly.pdbx_strand_id
1 'polypeptide(L)'
;MDGQHYQAGDAHERFSIQSISKVLSLVVAMRHYPEEEIWQRVGKDPSGSPFNSLVQLEMEQGIPRNPFINAGALVVCDMLQGRLSAPRQRMLEVVRALCGVSDITYDATVARSEFEHSARNAAIAWLMNHSVIFIMMCLLCCKITFTTVR
;
A
#
# COMPACT_ATOMS: atom_id res chain seq x y z
N MET A 1 -28.04 -1.49 2.86
CA MET A 1 -27.63 -0.73 4.05
C MET A 1 -28.12 0.69 3.87
N ASP A 2 -28.80 1.26 4.86
CA ASP A 2 -29.62 2.48 4.72
C ASP A 2 -28.84 3.81 4.68
N GLY A 3 -27.52 3.77 4.49
CA GLY A 3 -26.67 4.95 4.31
C GLY A 3 -26.59 5.91 5.51
N GLN A 4 -27.05 5.50 6.70
CA GLN A 4 -26.99 6.35 7.89
C GLN A 4 -25.56 6.42 8.45
N HIS A 5 -25.05 7.65 8.64
CA HIS A 5 -23.72 7.91 9.18
C HIS A 5 -23.82 8.63 10.54
N TYR A 6 -22.99 8.21 11.50
CA TYR A 6 -22.86 8.84 12.81
C TYR A 6 -21.39 9.16 13.07
N GLN A 7 -21.10 10.36 13.58
CA GLN A 7 -19.73 10.86 13.77
C GLN A 7 -19.63 11.57 15.12
N ALA A 8 -18.44 11.51 15.74
CA ALA A 8 -18.11 12.20 16.97
C ALA A 8 -16.60 12.51 17.02
N GLY A 9 -16.20 13.52 17.80
CA GLY A 9 -14.81 13.98 17.84
C GLY A 9 -14.35 14.60 16.51
N ASP A 10 -13.06 14.49 16.20
CA ASP A 10 -12.42 15.10 15.03
C ASP A 10 -12.64 14.29 13.74
N ALA A 11 -13.86 13.83 13.48
CA ALA A 11 -14.21 12.96 12.36
C ALA A 11 -14.02 13.59 10.97
N HIS A 12 -13.82 14.91 10.90
CA HIS A 12 -13.52 15.65 9.67
C HIS A 12 -12.04 16.00 9.53
N GLU A 13 -11.21 15.70 10.55
CA GLU A 13 -9.78 15.94 10.46
C GLU A 13 -9.16 15.00 9.43
N ARG A 14 -8.39 15.63 8.56
CA ARG A 14 -7.75 15.00 7.43
C ARG A 14 -6.44 14.38 7.87
N PHE A 15 -6.29 13.08 7.67
CA PHE A 15 -5.10 12.36 8.13
C PHE A 15 -4.56 11.37 7.10
N SER A 16 -3.46 10.73 7.51
CA SER A 16 -2.83 9.65 6.77
C SER A 16 -3.50 8.32 6.84
N ILE A 17 -3.71 7.70 5.69
CA ILE A 17 -4.07 6.29 5.73
C ILE A 17 -2.89 5.35 6.07
N GLN A 18 -1.63 5.77 5.85
CA GLN A 18 -0.47 4.91 6.15
C GLN A 18 -0.67 3.49 5.58
N SER A 19 -0.41 2.44 6.35
CA SER A 19 -0.55 1.04 5.94
C SER A 19 -1.96 0.61 5.51
N ILE A 20 -3.02 1.40 5.76
CA ILE A 20 -4.34 1.14 5.16
C ILE A 20 -4.26 1.20 3.62
N SER A 21 -3.29 1.96 3.07
CA SER A 21 -3.03 2.02 1.62
C SER A 21 -2.75 0.64 1.00
N LYS A 22 -2.22 -0.32 1.77
CA LYS A 22 -1.92 -1.67 1.28
C LYS A 22 -3.16 -2.43 0.82
N VAL A 23 -4.28 -2.25 1.52
CA VAL A 23 -5.59 -2.80 1.14
C VAL A 23 -6.01 -2.25 -0.20
N LEU A 24 -5.93 -0.93 -0.36
CA LEU A 24 -6.32 -0.24 -1.58
C LEU A 24 -5.41 -0.64 -2.75
N SER A 25 -4.09 -0.75 -2.53
CA SER A 25 -3.13 -1.21 -3.54
C SER A 25 -3.41 -2.64 -3.98
N LEU A 26 -3.77 -3.52 -3.05
CA LEU A 26 -4.17 -4.89 -3.38
C LEU A 26 -5.45 -4.91 -4.23
N VAL A 27 -6.46 -4.10 -3.88
CA VAL A 27 -7.69 -3.96 -4.67
C VAL A 27 -7.39 -3.50 -6.09
N VAL A 28 -6.46 -2.54 -6.27
CA VAL A 28 -6.02 -2.12 -7.61
C VAL A 28 -5.33 -3.27 -8.33
N ALA A 29 -4.44 -4.02 -7.67
CA ALA A 29 -3.76 -5.16 -8.30
C ALA A 29 -4.75 -6.23 -8.75
N MET A 30 -5.72 -6.60 -7.90
CA MET A 30 -6.79 -7.56 -8.23
C MET A 30 -7.67 -7.14 -9.40
N ARG A 31 -7.75 -5.84 -9.72
CA ARG A 31 -8.48 -5.35 -10.91
C ARG A 31 -7.67 -5.47 -12.22
N HIS A 32 -6.35 -5.62 -12.12
CA HIS A 32 -5.44 -5.56 -13.27
C HIS A 32 -4.69 -6.87 -13.53
N TYR A 33 -4.79 -7.82 -12.61
CA TYR A 33 -4.07 -9.09 -12.63
C TYR A 33 -5.04 -10.24 -12.37
N PRO A 34 -4.84 -11.40 -13.04
CA PRO A 34 -5.41 -12.66 -12.58
C PRO A 34 -4.98 -12.94 -11.15
N GLU A 35 -5.87 -13.54 -10.37
CA GLU A 35 -5.58 -13.86 -8.97
C GLU A 35 -4.33 -14.72 -8.82
N GLU A 36 -4.17 -15.72 -9.69
CA GLU A 36 -3.03 -16.64 -9.67
C GLU A 36 -1.69 -15.90 -9.79
N GLU A 37 -1.63 -14.84 -10.61
CA GLU A 37 -0.42 -14.04 -10.82
C GLU A 37 -0.05 -13.24 -9.56
N ILE A 38 -1.05 -12.77 -8.81
CA ILE A 38 -0.83 -12.08 -7.53
C ILE A 38 -0.32 -13.06 -6.48
N TRP A 39 -1.01 -14.20 -6.34
CA TRP A 39 -0.77 -15.14 -5.25
C TRP A 39 0.48 -16.00 -5.45
N GLN A 40 1.04 -16.03 -6.66
CA GLN A 40 2.39 -16.56 -6.91
C GLN A 40 3.50 -15.65 -6.40
N ARG A 41 3.25 -14.33 -6.30
CA ARG A 41 4.26 -13.35 -5.88
C ARG A 41 4.15 -12.97 -4.40
N VAL A 42 2.98 -13.11 -3.79
CA VAL A 42 2.72 -12.83 -2.37
C VAL A 42 1.69 -13.82 -1.81
N GLY A 43 1.93 -14.35 -0.61
CA GLY A 43 1.05 -15.33 0.03
C GLY A 43 -0.27 -14.74 0.58
N LYS A 44 -1.01 -15.59 1.30
CA LYS A 44 -2.28 -15.24 1.99
C LYS A 44 -2.26 -15.53 3.49
N ASP A 45 -1.11 -15.88 4.04
CA ASP A 45 -1.01 -16.45 5.39
C ASP A 45 -0.91 -15.36 6.47
N PRO A 46 -1.53 -15.57 7.64
CA PRO A 46 -1.39 -14.67 8.77
C PRO A 46 0.05 -14.64 9.28
N SER A 47 0.53 -13.45 9.66
CA SER A 47 1.83 -13.30 10.29
C SER A 47 1.74 -13.66 11.78
N GLY A 48 1.95 -14.92 12.14
CA GLY A 48 1.91 -15.40 13.54
C GLY A 48 3.06 -14.91 14.44
N SER A 49 3.99 -14.12 13.91
CA SER A 49 5.16 -13.55 14.60
C SER A 49 5.23 -12.04 14.33
N PRO A 50 5.83 -11.23 15.23
CA PRO A 50 5.92 -9.78 15.05
C PRO A 50 6.48 -9.40 13.68
N PHE A 51 5.85 -8.40 13.07
CA PHE A 51 5.92 -7.89 11.70
C PHE A 51 7.30 -7.62 11.06
N ASN A 52 8.41 -7.96 11.71
CA ASN A 52 9.67 -7.26 11.54
C ASN A 52 10.92 -8.09 11.29
N SER A 53 10.87 -9.42 11.26
CA SER A 53 12.10 -10.20 11.10
C SER A 53 12.51 -10.32 9.62
N LEU A 54 13.57 -9.62 9.21
CA LEU A 54 14.24 -9.85 7.92
C LEU A 54 14.63 -11.32 7.73
N VAL A 55 14.97 -11.99 8.84
CA VAL A 55 15.27 -13.43 8.91
C VAL A 55 14.10 -14.27 8.38
N GLN A 56 12.87 -13.83 8.62
CA GLN A 56 11.70 -14.56 8.16
C GLN A 56 11.55 -14.53 6.63
N LEU A 57 11.87 -13.39 6.01
CA LEU A 57 11.79 -13.27 4.55
C LEU A 57 12.86 -14.12 3.85
N GLU A 58 14.03 -14.23 4.47
CA GLU A 58 15.10 -15.13 4.04
C GLU A 58 14.68 -16.61 4.18
N MET A 59 14.01 -16.97 5.28
CA MET A 59 13.43 -18.31 5.47
C MET A 59 12.30 -18.64 4.49
N GLU A 60 11.54 -17.64 4.04
CA GLU A 60 10.42 -17.77 3.10
C GLU A 60 10.86 -17.66 1.62
N GLN A 61 12.16 -17.81 1.35
CA GLN A 61 12.75 -17.78 0.00
C GLN A 61 12.41 -16.50 -0.80
N GLY A 62 12.18 -15.38 -0.10
CA GLY A 62 11.87 -14.10 -0.72
C GLY A 62 10.41 -13.87 -1.11
N ILE A 63 9.50 -14.84 -0.90
CA ILE A 63 8.06 -14.65 -1.12
C ILE A 63 7.40 -14.19 0.19
N PRO A 64 6.85 -12.96 0.27
CA PRO A 64 6.23 -12.48 1.50
C PRO A 64 4.93 -13.22 1.81
N ARG A 65 4.65 -13.49 3.09
CA ARG A 65 3.44 -14.21 3.52
C ARG A 65 2.11 -13.59 3.14
N ASN A 66 2.01 -12.26 3.12
CA ASN A 66 0.76 -11.57 2.81
C ASN A 66 1.01 -10.13 2.35
N PRO A 67 0.06 -9.51 1.62
CA PRO A 67 0.21 -8.15 1.09
C PRO A 67 0.18 -7.04 2.16
N PHE A 68 -0.12 -7.36 3.43
CA PHE A 68 -0.30 -6.37 4.49
C PHE A 68 0.97 -6.11 5.31
N ILE A 69 1.97 -7.00 5.22
CA ILE A 69 3.34 -6.72 5.69
C ILE A 69 4.10 -5.84 4.69
N ASN A 70 5.13 -5.12 5.13
CA ASN A 70 5.87 -4.20 4.27
C ASN A 70 6.48 -4.90 3.04
N ALA A 71 7.04 -6.10 3.22
CA ALA A 71 7.59 -6.88 2.11
C ALA A 71 6.52 -7.24 1.06
N GLY A 72 5.34 -7.71 1.49
CA GLY A 72 4.25 -8.04 0.57
C GLY A 72 3.67 -6.82 -0.13
N ALA A 73 3.57 -5.69 0.57
CA ALA A 73 3.13 -4.45 -0.04
C ALA A 73 4.13 -3.94 -1.10
N LEU A 74 5.44 -4.14 -0.90
CA LEU A 74 6.45 -3.82 -1.92
C LEU A 74 6.26 -4.68 -3.17
N VAL A 75 5.94 -5.97 -3.04
CA VAL A 75 5.62 -6.84 -4.18
C VAL A 75 4.39 -6.34 -4.93
N VAL A 76 3.30 -6.06 -4.22
CA VAL A 76 2.06 -5.55 -4.85
C VAL A 76 2.33 -4.26 -5.60
N CYS A 77 3.11 -3.35 -5.03
CA CYS A 77 3.41 -2.10 -5.71
C CYS A 77 4.38 -2.30 -6.89
N ASP A 78 5.33 -3.24 -6.83
CA ASP A 78 6.16 -3.63 -7.97
C ASP A 78 5.29 -4.15 -9.14
N MET A 79 4.31 -5.01 -8.84
CA MET A 79 3.32 -5.44 -9.83
C MET A 79 2.62 -4.24 -10.47
N LEU A 80 2.07 -3.33 -9.66
CA LEU A 80 1.37 -2.15 -10.18
C LEU A 80 2.27 -1.26 -11.04
N GLN A 81 3.57 -1.12 -10.71
CA GLN A 81 4.52 -0.39 -11.57
C GLN A 81 4.75 -1.08 -12.91
N GLY A 82 4.79 -2.41 -12.94
CA GLY A 82 4.96 -3.18 -14.17
C GLY A 82 3.75 -3.14 -15.11
N ARG A 83 2.54 -2.92 -14.59
CA ARG A 83 1.29 -2.96 -15.39
C ARG A 83 0.68 -1.60 -15.68
N LEU A 84 0.90 -0.61 -14.83
CA LEU A 84 0.26 0.71 -14.95
C LEU A 84 1.25 1.77 -15.40
N SER A 85 0.84 2.58 -16.38
CA SER A 85 1.62 3.73 -16.84
C SER A 85 1.67 4.88 -15.82
N ALA A 86 0.65 5.02 -14.98
CA ALA A 86 0.53 6.07 -13.98
C ALA A 86 -0.05 5.52 -12.65
N PRO A 87 0.63 4.61 -11.95
CA PRO A 87 0.09 3.88 -10.80
C PRO A 87 -0.42 4.82 -9.68
N ARG A 88 0.27 5.94 -9.47
CA ARG A 88 -0.13 6.99 -8.52
C ARG A 88 -1.49 7.60 -8.86
N GLN A 89 -1.67 7.99 -10.12
CA GLN A 89 -2.92 8.59 -10.57
C GLN A 89 -4.07 7.57 -10.53
N ARG A 90 -3.81 6.33 -10.95
CA ARG A 90 -4.79 5.23 -10.90
C ARG A 90 -5.25 4.93 -9.48
N MET A 91 -4.33 4.95 -8.52
CA MET A 91 -4.65 4.76 -7.12
C MET A 91 -5.58 5.88 -6.61
N LEU A 92 -5.30 7.15 -6.91
CA LEU A 92 -6.18 8.26 -6.55
C LEU A 92 -7.56 8.13 -7.19
N GLU A 93 -7.65 7.76 -8.47
CA GLU A 93 -8.92 7.53 -9.17
C GLU A 93 -9.77 6.48 -8.46
N VAL A 94 -9.18 5.33 -8.12
CA VAL A 94 -9.88 4.25 -7.41
C VAL A 94 -10.35 4.71 -6.04
N VAL A 95 -9.51 5.40 -5.28
CA VAL A 95 -9.85 5.80 -3.92
C VAL A 95 -10.92 6.88 -3.90
N ARG A 96 -10.80 7.91 -4.75
CA ARG A 96 -11.83 8.94 -4.93
C ARG A 96 -13.17 8.35 -5.34
N ALA A 97 -13.17 7.34 -6.21
CA ALA A 97 -14.38 6.63 -6.61
C ALA A 97 -15.00 5.81 -5.47
N LEU A 98 -14.18 5.17 -4.62
CA LEU A 98 -14.66 4.38 -3.48
C LEU A 98 -15.28 5.24 -2.38
N CYS A 99 -14.74 6.43 -2.12
CA CYS A 99 -15.23 7.31 -1.06
C CYS A 99 -16.17 8.42 -1.54
N GLY A 100 -16.28 8.64 -2.85
CA GLY A 100 -17.08 9.75 -3.42
C GLY A 100 -16.49 11.14 -3.16
N VAL A 101 -15.19 11.24 -2.87
CA VAL A 101 -14.51 12.50 -2.52
C VAL A 101 -13.44 12.80 -3.56
N SER A 102 -13.61 13.86 -4.35
CA SER A 102 -12.76 14.14 -5.52
C SER A 102 -11.45 14.86 -5.20
N ASP A 103 -11.36 15.54 -4.06
CA ASP A 103 -10.23 16.40 -3.67
C ASP A 103 -9.25 15.69 -2.73
N ILE A 104 -9.37 14.37 -2.61
CA ILE A 104 -8.36 13.53 -1.97
C ILE A 104 -7.04 13.64 -2.74
N THR A 105 -5.96 13.95 -2.05
CA THR A 105 -4.62 14.11 -2.63
C THR A 105 -3.58 13.37 -1.81
N TYR A 106 -2.32 13.54 -2.23
CA TYR A 106 -1.16 12.99 -1.57
C TYR A 106 -0.47 14.05 -0.72
N ASP A 107 -0.11 13.69 0.51
CA ASP A 107 0.70 14.53 1.38
C ASP A 107 2.19 14.44 1.00
N ALA A 108 2.69 15.48 0.34
CA ALA A 108 4.10 15.56 -0.06
C ALA A 108 5.06 15.67 1.13
N THR A 109 4.64 16.28 2.23
CA THR A 109 5.47 16.44 3.44
C THR A 109 5.74 15.09 4.08
N VAL A 110 4.70 14.27 4.22
CA VAL A 110 4.86 12.92 4.75
C VAL A 110 5.57 12.02 3.77
N ALA A 111 5.23 12.08 2.48
CA ALA A 111 5.92 11.26 1.48
C ALA A 111 7.44 11.50 1.52
N ARG A 112 7.87 12.75 1.72
CA ARG A 112 9.28 13.09 1.93
C ARG A 112 9.85 12.54 3.23
N SER A 113 9.15 12.71 4.35
CA SER A 113 9.62 12.17 5.66
C SER A 113 9.79 10.65 5.62
N GLU A 114 8.83 9.94 5.03
CA GLU A 114 8.89 8.48 4.85
C GLU A 114 10.03 8.07 3.93
N PHE A 115 10.33 8.91 2.92
CA PHE A 115 11.47 8.69 2.04
C PHE A 115 12.80 8.83 2.79
N GLU A 116 12.94 9.83 3.65
CA GLU A 116 14.14 10.04 4.46
C GLU A 116 14.39 8.92 5.48
N HIS A 117 13.33 8.24 5.94
CA HIS A 117 13.41 7.14 6.91
C HIS A 117 13.32 5.74 6.28
N SER A 118 13.52 5.62 4.97
CA SER A 118 13.24 4.39 4.22
C SER A 118 14.30 3.31 4.27
N ALA A 119 15.39 3.49 5.02
CA ALA A 119 16.53 2.57 5.04
C ALA A 119 16.10 1.11 5.25
N ARG A 120 15.06 0.90 6.06
CA ARG A 120 14.48 -0.42 6.32
C ARG A 120 13.75 -1.02 5.11
N ASN A 121 12.95 -0.21 4.41
CA ASN A 121 12.25 -0.68 3.20
C ASN A 121 13.26 -0.96 2.07
N ALA A 122 14.33 -0.18 1.98
CA ALA A 122 15.43 -0.43 1.05
C ALA A 122 16.12 -1.76 1.35
N ALA A 123 16.40 -2.08 2.62
CA ALA A 123 16.96 -3.37 3.01
C ALA A 123 16.05 -4.56 2.65
N ILE A 124 14.73 -4.42 2.87
CA ILE A 124 13.75 -5.43 2.47
C ILE A 124 13.74 -5.63 0.96
N ALA A 125 13.67 -4.54 0.18
CA ALA A 125 13.65 -4.63 -1.28
C ALA A 125 14.93 -5.28 -1.85
N TRP A 126 16.09 -4.95 -1.27
CA TRP A 126 17.36 -5.55 -1.64
C TRP A 126 17.39 -7.07 -1.37
N LEU A 127 16.89 -7.50 -0.20
CA LEU A 127 16.82 -8.92 0.17
C LEU A 127 15.91 -9.72 -0.79
N MET A 128 14.91 -9.07 -1.38
CA MET A 128 13.99 -9.71 -2.31
C MET A 128 14.49 -9.72 -3.77
N ASN A 129 15.72 -9.24 -4.03
CA ASN A 129 16.29 -9.07 -5.37
C ASN A 129 15.36 -8.32 -6.36
N HIS A 130 14.52 -7.43 -5.83
CA HIS A 130 13.64 -6.60 -6.62
C HIS A 130 14.37 -5.28 -6.94
N SER A 131 14.51 -4.96 -8.23
CA SER A 131 15.10 -3.72 -8.73
C SER A 131 14.18 -2.51 -8.48
N VAL A 132 13.88 -2.19 -7.21
CA VAL A 132 12.95 -1.12 -6.87
C VAL A 132 13.64 -0.07 -6.01
N ILE A 133 14.75 0.44 -6.55
CA ILE A 133 15.25 1.75 -6.16
C ILE A 133 14.66 2.70 -7.20
N PHE A 134 13.58 3.43 -6.86
CA PHE A 134 13.48 4.88 -7.09
C PHE A 134 12.09 5.50 -6.88
N ILE A 135 10.95 4.79 -6.89
CA ILE A 135 9.64 5.49 -7.00
C ILE A 135 8.52 5.00 -6.05
N MET A 136 8.80 4.20 -5.03
CA MET A 136 7.72 3.50 -4.29
C MET A 136 7.51 3.82 -2.82
N MET A 137 8.27 4.74 -2.22
CA MET A 137 7.80 5.35 -0.96
C MET A 137 6.50 6.09 -1.18
N CYS A 138 6.34 6.74 -2.34
CA CYS A 138 5.13 7.51 -2.61
C CYS A 138 3.90 6.62 -2.83
N LEU A 139 3.98 5.36 -3.27
CA LEU A 139 2.74 4.58 -3.47
C LEU A 139 2.22 3.91 -2.20
N LEU A 140 3.10 3.58 -1.25
CA LEU A 140 2.70 3.11 0.08
C LEU A 140 2.38 4.25 1.06
N CYS A 141 3.12 5.36 1.00
CA CYS A 141 3.04 6.48 1.95
C CYS A 141 2.45 7.75 1.37
N CYS A 142 1.77 7.65 0.23
CA CYS A 142 0.83 8.66 -0.11
C CYS A 142 -0.32 8.62 0.92
N LYS A 143 -0.24 9.53 1.90
CA LYS A 143 -1.36 9.87 2.76
C LYS A 143 -2.45 10.42 1.86
N ILE A 144 -3.26 9.52 1.33
CA ILE A 144 -4.55 9.83 0.78
C ILE A 144 -5.31 10.49 1.91
N THR A 145 -5.56 11.78 1.79
CA THR A 145 -6.23 12.50 2.85
C THR A 145 -7.71 12.17 2.80
N PHE A 146 -8.13 11.17 3.58
CA PHE A 146 -9.55 10.87 3.70
C PHE A 146 -10.22 11.94 4.54
N THR A 147 -11.41 12.32 4.10
CA THR A 147 -12.46 12.80 4.99
C THR A 147 -13.47 11.67 5.11
N THR A 148 -14.01 11.47 6.30
CA THR A 148 -15.11 10.53 6.50
C THR A 148 -16.31 10.98 5.66
N VAL A 149 -16.92 10.02 4.96
CA VAL A 149 -17.98 10.17 3.97
C VAL A 149 -19.07 11.13 4.46
N ARG A 150 -19.46 12.11 3.62
CA ARG A 150 -20.69 12.91 3.83
C ARG A 150 -21.92 12.02 3.83
#